data_AF-A0A7Y7IXH2-F1
#
_entry.id   AF-A0A7Y7IXH2-F1
#
_cell.length_a   1.000
_cell.length_b   1.000
_cell.length_c   1.000
_cell.angle_alpha   90.00
_cell.angle_beta   90.00
_cell.angle_gamma   90.00
#
_symmetry.space_group_name_H-M   'P 1'
#
loop_
_entity.id
_entity.type
_entity.pdbx_description
1 polymer ?
#
loop_
_entity_poly.entity_id
_entity_poly.type
_entity_poly.pdbx_seq_one_letter_code
_entity_poly.pdbx_strand_id
1 'polypeptide(L)' 'MEWEVPALVLSAAPYGESSAIIHLLTEEYGLVHGLARGGTARANRALWQPGNLIR' A
#
# COMPACT_ATOMS: atom_id res chain seq x y z
N MET A 1 -13.58 2.13 -12.17
CA MET A 1 -13.42 0.67 -12.03
C MET A 1 -12.81 0.46 -10.67
N GLU A 2 -13.51 -0.23 -9.79
CA GLU A 2 -13.08 -0.53 -8.42
C GLU A 2 -12.87 -2.04 -8.38
N TRP A 3 -11.71 -2.46 -7.87
CA TRP A 3 -11.32 -3.86 -7.78
C TRP A 3 -10.63 -4.07 -6.44
N GLU A 4 -10.81 -5.27 -5.88
CA GLU A 4 -10.23 -5.70 -4.62
C GLU A 4 -9.51 -7.01 -4.89
N VAL A 5 -8.20 -7.02 -4.69
CA VAL A 5 -7.36 -8.20 -4.92
C VAL A 5 -6.27 -8.22 -3.84
N PRO A 6 -5.86 -9.42 -3.38
CA PRO A 6 -4.73 -9.54 -2.48
C PRO A 6 -3.46 -8.92 -3.06
N ALA A 7 -2.67 -8.28 -2.20
CA ALA A 7 -1.44 -7.62 -2.61
C ALA A 7 -0.34 -7.74 -1.57
N LEU A 8 0.90 -7.99 -2.01
CA LEU A 8 2.09 -7.92 -1.16
C LEU A 8 2.64 -6.50 -1.17
N VAL A 9 2.83 -5.91 0.01
CA VAL A 9 3.50 -4.61 0.12
C VAL A 9 5.00 -4.78 -0.14
N LEU A 10 5.50 -4.12 -1.17
CA LEU A 10 6.93 -4.13 -1.51
C LEU A 10 7.66 -2.97 -0.83
N SER A 11 7.04 -1.79 -0.83
CA SER A 11 7.59 -0.59 -0.19
C SER A 11 6.50 0.42 0.14
N ALA A 12 6.74 1.22 1.18
CA ALA A 12 5.93 2.38 1.50
C ALA A 12 6.85 3.57 1.88
N ALA A 13 6.61 4.73 1.27
CA ALA A 13 7.38 5.95 1.52
C ALA A 13 6.44 7.10 1.92
N PRO A 14 6.74 7.88 2.98
CA PRO A 14 5.95 9.04 3.36
C PRO A 14 5.77 10.03 2.21
N TYR A 15 4.56 10.57 2.07
CA TYR A 15 4.20 11.55 1.05
C TYR A 15 3.23 12.58 1.61
N GLY A 16 3.71 13.82 1.74
CA GLY A 16 2.98 14.89 2.39
C GLY A 16 2.81 14.64 3.89
N GLU A 17 1.70 15.15 4.45
CA GLU A 17 1.49 15.17 5.89
C GLU A 17 1.08 13.81 6.48
N SER A 18 0.22 13.06 5.77
CA SER A 18 -0.38 11.82 6.30
C SER A 18 -0.40 10.65 5.32
N SER A 19 0.00 10.85 4.06
CA SER A 19 -0.11 9.81 3.04
C SER A 19 1.20 9.07 2.82
N ALA A 20 1.15 7.94 2.12
CA ALA A 20 2.33 7.23 1.66
C ALA A 20 2.19 6.83 0.19
N ILE A 21 3.29 6.90 -0.57
CA ILE A 21 3.39 6.19 -1.85
C ILE A 21 3.70 4.73 -1.55
N ILE A 22 2.93 3.83 -2.16
CA ILE A 22 3.05 2.39 -1.96
C ILE A 22 3.31 1.69 -3.29
N HIS A 23 4.12 0.64 -3.24
CA HIS A 23 4.30 -0.29 -4.34
C HIS A 23 3.82 -1.66 -3.88
N LEU A 24 2.94 -2.26 -4.66
CA LEU A 24 2.23 -3.49 -4.37
C LEU A 24 2.47 -4.49 -5.48
N LEU A 25 2.67 -5.77 -5.12
CA LEU A 25 2.61 -6.87 -6.07
C LEU A 25 1.27 -7.57 -5.92
N THR A 26 0.47 -7.59 -6.98
CA THR A 26 -0.77 -8.36 -7.05
C THR A 26 -0.60 -9.54 -8.00
N GLU A 27 -1.40 -10.59 -7.82
CA GLU A 27 -1.39 -11.74 -8.72
C GLU A 27 -1.96 -11.38 -10.10
N GLU A 28 -3.04 -10.60 -10.15
CA GLU A 28 -3.80 -10.32 -11.37
C GLU A 28 -3.23 -9.17 -12.20
N TYR A 29 -2.66 -8.14 -11.56
CA TYR A 29 -2.21 -6.91 -12.21
C TYR A 29 -0.70 -6.70 -12.13
N GLY A 30 0.03 -7.59 -11.46
CA GLY A 30 1.47 -7.47 -11.25
C GLY A 30 1.82 -6.27 -10.36
N LEU A 31 2.80 -5.48 -10.77
CA LEU A 31 3.24 -4.32 -9.98
C LEU A 31 2.24 -3.16 -10.11
N VAL A 32 1.68 -2.74 -8.98
CA VAL A 32 0.77 -1.61 -8.88
C VAL A 32 1.40 -0.53 -7.99
N HIS A 33 1.28 0.73 -8.42
CA HIS A 33 1.68 1.90 -7.65
C HIS A 33 0.44 2.65 -7.15
N GLY A 34 0.45 3.05 -5.88
CA GLY A 34 -0.70 3.68 -5.25
C GLY A 34 -0.34 4.77 -4.27
N LEU A 35 -1.34 5.60 -3.95
CA LEU A 35 -1.30 6.59 -2.88
C LEU A 35 -2.19 6.11 -1.74
N ALA A 36 -1.59 5.69 -0.64
CA ALA A 36 -2.30 5.37 0.59
C ALA A 36 -2.58 6.65 1.38
N ARG A 37 -3.82 7.15 1.32
CA ARG A 37 -4.27 8.25 2.17
C ARG A 37 -4.25 7.80 3.64
N GLY A 38 -3.63 8.57 4.52
CA GLY A 38 -3.42 8.15 5.91
C GLY A 38 -2.40 7.02 6.06
N GLY A 39 -1.62 6.68 5.04
CA GLY A 39 -0.67 5.56 5.07
C GLY A 39 0.43 5.70 6.13
N THR A 40 0.78 6.92 6.55
CA THR A 40 1.74 7.17 7.63
C THR A 40 1.09 7.30 9.00
N ALA A 41 -0.25 7.35 9.08
CA ALA A 41 -0.97 7.48 10.33
C ALA A 41 -0.72 6.26 11.23
N ARG A 42 -0.71 6.47 12.55
CA ARG A 42 -0.43 5.41 13.54
C ARG A 42 -1.29 4.16 13.35
N ALA A 43 -2.57 4.35 12.99
CA ALA A 43 -3.51 3.26 12.76
C ALA A 43 -3.17 2.40 11.53
N ASN A 44 -2.58 3.00 10.48
CA ASN A 44 -2.37 2.35 9.19
C ASN A 44 -0.91 2.02 8.89
N ARG A 45 0.06 2.64 9.59
CA ARG A 45 1.50 2.44 9.34
C ARG A 45 1.90 0.97 9.42
N ALA A 46 1.29 0.22 10.34
CA ALA A 46 1.57 -1.21 10.49
C ALA A 46 1.07 -2.04 9.31
N LEU A 47 -0.01 -1.63 8.63
CA LEU A 47 -0.56 -2.30 7.45
C LEU A 47 0.38 -2.17 6.25
N TRP A 48 0.97 -1.00 6.05
CA TRP A 48 1.84 -0.68 4.91
C TRP A 48 3.30 -1.09 5.08
N GLN A 49 3.61 -2.03 5.98
CA GLN A 49 4.98 -2.51 6.14
C GLN A 49 5.35 -3.46 4.99
N PRO A 50 6.57 -3.36 4.42
CA PRO A 50 7.06 -4.33 3.45
C PRO A 50 6.93 -5.78 3.95
N GLY A 51 6.47 -6.68 3.08
CA GLY A 51 6.23 -8.08 3.40
C GLY A 51 4.82 -8.39 3.91
N ASN A 52 4.02 -7.38 4.25
CA ASN A 52 2.62 -7.60 4.58
C ASN A 52 1.81 -8.00 3.36
N LEU A 53 0.96 -9.00 3.52
CA LEU A 53 -0.10 -9.34 2.57
C LEU A 53 -1.38 -8.62 3.00
N ILE A 54 -1.89 -7.76 2.13
CA ILE A 54 -3.13 -7.00 2.32
C ILE A 54 -4.21 -7.53 1.37
N ARG A 55 -5.47 -7.19 1.65
CA ARG A 55 -6.65 -7.57 0.87
C ARG A 55 -7.29 -6.31 0.33
#